data_AF-A0A2U9TGB7-F1
#
_entry.id   AF-A0A2U9TGB7-F1
#
_cell.length_a   1.000
_cell.length_b   1.000
_cell.length_c   1.000
_cell.angle_alpha   90.00
_cell.angle_beta   90.00
_cell.angle_gamma   90.00
#
_symmetry.space_group_name_H-M   'P 1'
#
loop_
_entity.id
_entity.type
_entity.pdbx_description
1 polymer ?
#
loop_
_entity_poly.entity_id
_entity_poly.type
_entity_poly.pdbx_seq_one_letter_code
_entity_poly.pdbx_strand_id
1 'polypeptide(L)'
;MRSKEQAMDSNAAPRKGDSVLRIQEVERRTGLRRASIYRRAAMGTFPKQIRLGPNTTGWLESEIDGFLAEAVAKRDAQVGTK
;
A
#
# COMPACT_ATOMS: atom_id res chain seq x y z
N MET A 1 -24.05 10.42 1.38
CA MET A 1 -22.75 10.48 0.67
C MET A 1 -21.67 10.20 1.72
N ARG A 2 -21.21 8.95 1.83
CA ARG A 2 -20.40 8.51 2.97
C ARG A 2 -18.93 8.83 2.75
N SER A 3 -18.44 9.71 3.62
CA SER A 3 -17.05 9.95 3.99
C SER A 3 -16.23 8.65 4.01
N LYS A 4 -15.20 8.56 3.18
CA LYS A 4 -14.08 7.62 3.36
C LYS A 4 -12.85 8.10 2.59
N GLU A 5 -12.42 9.32 2.89
CA GLU A 5 -11.10 9.87 2.49
C GLU A 5 -10.23 10.05 3.75
N GLN A 6 -10.40 9.20 4.76
CA GLN A 6 -9.69 9.37 6.03
C GLN A 6 -9.42 8.01 6.64
N ALA A 7 -8.26 7.45 6.30
CA ALA A 7 -7.50 6.45 7.06
C ALA A 7 -6.39 5.86 6.18
N MET A 8 -5.42 6.68 5.73
CA MET A 8 -4.04 6.22 5.47
C MET A 8 -3.04 7.39 5.31
N ASP A 9 -3.44 8.60 5.68
CA ASP A 9 -2.72 9.85 5.46
C ASP A 9 -2.11 10.33 6.78
N SER A 10 -1.11 9.64 7.31
CA SER A 10 -0.32 10.21 8.42
C SER A 10 1.17 9.88 8.44
N ASN A 11 1.70 9.04 7.54
CA ASN A 11 3.16 8.89 7.42
C ASN A 11 3.69 8.51 6.02
N ALA A 12 2.95 8.82 4.95
CA ALA A 12 3.30 8.45 3.57
C ALA A 12 3.86 9.63 2.73
N ALA A 13 4.52 10.60 3.36
CA ALA A 13 5.23 11.61 2.59
C ALA A 13 6.38 10.94 1.83
N PRO A 14 6.57 11.21 0.52
CA PRO A 14 7.72 10.71 -0.21
C PRO A 14 8.98 11.21 0.50
N ARG A 15 9.73 10.29 1.11
CA ARG A 15 11.02 10.61 1.72
C ARG A 15 12.01 10.85 0.61
N LYS A 16 13.00 11.69 0.87
CA LYS A 16 14.06 12.00 -0.09
C LYS A 16 14.81 10.70 -0.43
N GLY A 17 14.56 10.13 -1.60
CA GLY A 17 15.07 8.82 -2.03
C GLY A 17 14.01 7.78 -2.39
N ASP A 18 12.71 8.08 -2.20
CA ASP A 18 11.62 7.17 -2.55
C ASP A 18 11.60 6.79 -4.03
N SER A 19 11.65 5.49 -4.31
CA SER A 19 11.53 4.94 -5.65
C SER A 19 10.11 4.48 -5.94
N VAL A 20 9.67 4.62 -7.20
CA VAL A 20 8.35 4.12 -7.61
C VAL A 20 8.45 2.65 -8.02
N LEU A 21 7.76 1.79 -7.28
CA LEU A 21 7.70 0.35 -7.50
C LEU A 21 6.66 0.00 -8.58
N ARG A 22 7.06 -0.82 -9.55
CA ARG A 22 6.14 -1.41 -10.53
C ARG A 22 5.37 -2.58 -9.92
N ILE A 23 4.27 -2.97 -10.56
CA ILE A 23 3.41 -4.07 -10.07
C ILE A 23 4.18 -5.35 -9.75
N GLN A 24 5.17 -5.74 -10.56
CA GLN A 24 5.98 -6.94 -10.32
C GLN A 24 6.80 -6.86 -9.03
N GLU A 25 7.32 -5.67 -8.70
CA GLU A 25 8.06 -5.45 -7.46
C GLU A 25 7.12 -5.38 -6.26
N VAL A 26 5.94 -4.77 -6.42
CA VAL A 26 4.91 -4.79 -5.38
C VAL A 26 4.44 -6.21 -5.08
N GLU A 27 4.25 -7.06 -6.10
CA GLU A 27 3.93 -8.48 -5.91
C GLU A 27 5.04 -9.21 -5.12
N ARG A 28 6.30 -8.96 -5.46
CA ARG A 28 7.45 -9.54 -4.74
C ARG A 28 7.54 -9.09 -3.28
N ARG A 29 7.35 -7.80 -3.00
CA ARG A 29 7.46 -7.26 -1.64
C ARG A 29 6.30 -7.63 -0.74
N THR A 30 5.08 -7.59 -1.28
CA THR A 30 3.87 -7.85 -0.48
C THR A 30 3.48 -9.32 -0.45
N GLY A 31 4.01 -10.14 -1.36
CA GLY A 31 3.58 -11.53 -1.57
C GLY A 31 2.15 -11.65 -2.14
N LEU A 32 1.50 -10.52 -2.43
CA LEU A 32 0.15 -10.49 -2.98
C LEU A 32 0.22 -10.63 -4.50
N ARG A 33 -0.70 -11.42 -5.07
CA ARG A 33 -0.89 -11.47 -6.52
C ARG A 33 -1.45 -10.16 -7.05
N ARG A 34 -1.10 -9.82 -8.29
CA ARG A 34 -1.60 -8.64 -9.02
C ARG A 34 -3.10 -8.36 -8.85
N ALA A 35 -3.93 -9.38 -9.04
CA ALA A 35 -5.39 -9.22 -8.94
C ALA A 35 -5.83 -8.82 -7.51
N SER A 36 -5.17 -9.35 -6.48
CA SER A 36 -5.43 -8.99 -5.08
C SER A 36 -5.01 -7.55 -4.80
N ILE A 37 -3.89 -7.10 -5.37
CA ILE A 37 -3.42 -5.71 -5.24
C ILE A 37 -4.48 -4.76 -5.82
N TYR A 38 -4.92 -4.99 -7.06
CA TYR A 38 -5.95 -4.14 -7.67
C TYR A 38 -7.29 -4.18 -6.92
N ARG A 39 -7.71 -5.36 -6.43
CA ARG A 39 -8.93 -5.48 -5.63
C ARG A 39 -8.81 -4.69 -4.32
N ARG A 40 -7.69 -4.80 -3.61
CA ARG A 40 -7.47 -4.07 -2.35
C ARG A 40 -7.34 -2.57 -2.56
N ALA A 41 -6.71 -2.15 -3.66
CA ALA A 41 -6.65 -0.75 -4.07
C ALA A 41 -8.05 -0.18 -4.36
N ALA A 42 -8.89 -0.93 -5.08
CA ALA A 42 -10.29 -0.54 -5.30
C ALA A 42 -11.11 -0.49 -4.01
N MET A 43 -10.80 -1.35 -3.02
CA MET A 43 -11.41 -1.32 -1.68
C MET A 43 -10.84 -0.23 -0.76
N GLY A 44 -9.82 0.53 -1.19
CA GLY A 44 -9.14 1.52 -0.34
C GLY A 44 -8.38 0.92 0.84
N THR A 45 -7.95 -0.34 0.71
CA THR A 45 -7.19 -1.08 1.74
C THR A 45 -5.73 -1.32 1.34
N PHE A 46 -5.31 -0.67 0.25
CA PHE A 46 -3.98 -0.75 -0.30
C PHE A 46 -3.60 0.63 -0.84
N PRO A 47 -2.32 1.00 -0.85
CA PRO A 47 -1.85 2.26 -1.41
C PRO A 47 -2.39 2.56 -2.81
N LYS A 48 -2.69 3.84 -3.05
CA LYS A 48 -3.22 4.31 -4.34
C LYS A 48 -2.11 4.20 -5.39
N GLN A 49 -2.48 3.76 -6.60
CA GLN A 49 -1.51 3.68 -7.70
C GLN A 49 -1.22 5.08 -8.27
N ILE A 50 0.05 5.37 -8.51
CA ILE A 50 0.54 6.56 -9.20
C ILE A 50 0.61 6.26 -10.70
N ARG A 51 0.01 7.13 -11.50
CA ARG A 51 0.13 7.09 -12.96
C ARG A 51 1.41 7.80 -13.37
N LEU A 52 2.38 7.03 -13.85
CA LEU A 52 3.66 7.54 -14.36
C LEU A 52 3.60 7.75 -15.89
N GLY A 53 2.65 7.13 -16.58
CA GLY A 53 2.44 7.28 -18.01
C GLY A 53 1.14 6.62 -18.48
N PRO A 54 0.89 6.58 -19.81
CA PRO A 54 -0.39 6.13 -20.38
C PRO A 54 -0.77 4.70 -19.94
N ASN A 55 0.20 3.78 -19.98
CA ASN A 55 0.03 2.36 -19.61
C ASN A 55 0.93 1.97 -18.44
N THR A 56 1.40 2.96 -17.68
CA THR A 56 2.46 2.76 -16.69
C THR A 56 2.02 3.31 -15.36
N THR A 57 1.77 2.40 -14.43
CA THR A 57 1.41 2.69 -13.05
C THR A 57 2.44 2.10 -12.09
N GLY A 58 2.54 2.70 -10.91
CA GLY A 58 3.42 2.25 -9.84
C GLY A 58 2.94 2.73 -8.48
N TRP A 59 3.68 2.39 -7.44
CA TRP A 59 3.40 2.74 -6.05
C TRP A 59 4.65 3.31 -5.40
N LEU A 60 4.53 4.22 -4.45
CA LEU A 60 5.70 4.68 -3.71
C LEU A 60 6.21 3.55 -2.82
N GLU A 61 7.53 3.39 -2.77
CA GLU A 61 8.16 2.43 -1.89
C GLU A 61 7.75 2.63 -0.42
N SER A 62 7.79 3.87 0.08
CA SER A 62 7.39 4.18 1.46
C SER A 62 5.93 3.88 1.75
N GLU A 63 5.02 3.98 0.76
CA GLU A 63 3.63 3.59 0.96
C GLU A 63 3.46 2.07 1.12
N ILE A 64 4.22 1.30 0.32
CA ILE A 64 4.22 -0.16 0.43
C ILE A 64 4.84 -0.60 1.76
N ASP A 65 5.93 0.05 2.19
CA ASP A 65 6.57 -0.20 3.47
C ASP A 65 5.63 0.10 4.64
N GLY A 66 4.94 1.25 4.60
CA GLY A 66 3.92 1.61 5.58
C GLY A 66 2.78 0.59 5.66
N PHE A 67 2.27 0.13 4.51
CA PHE A 67 1.26 -0.93 4.46
C PHE A 67 1.72 -2.23 5.14
N LEU A 68 2.98 -2.64 4.92
CA LEU A 68 3.55 -3.83 5.55
C LEU A 68 3.71 -3.63 7.06
N ALA A 69 4.21 -2.47 7.49
CA ALA A 69 4.33 -2.13 8.90
C ALA A 69 2.97 -2.15 9.61
N GLU A 70 1.92 -1.61 8.99
CA GLU A 70 0.55 -1.67 9.51
C GLU A 70 0.03 -3.11 9.60
N ALA A 71 0.32 -3.96 8.60
CA ALA A 71 -0.08 -5.36 8.61
C ALA A 71 0.60 -6.14 9.74
N VAL A 72 1.89 -5.87 9.98
CA VAL A 72 2.67 -6.42 11.09
C VAL A 72 2.10 -5.94 12.43
N ALA A 73 1.90 -4.64 12.61
CA ALA A 73 1.33 -4.07 13.82
C ALA A 73 -0.06 -4.66 14.13
N LYS A 74 -0.92 -4.84 13.10
CA LYS A 74 -2.23 -5.51 13.25
C LYS A 74 -2.09 -6.97 13.69
N ARG A 75 -1.11 -7.70 13.16
CA ARG A 75 -0.81 -9.08 13.60
C ARG A 75 -0.38 -9.09 15.06
N ASP A 76 0.60 -8.27 15.43
CA ASP A 76 1.19 -8.26 16.77
C ASP A 76 0.18 -7.80 17.84
N ALA A 77 -0.70 -6.85 17.51
CA ALA A 77 -1.80 -6.44 18.39
C ALA A 77 -2.81 -7.58 18.67
N GLN A 78 -2.97 -8.55 17.76
CA GLN A 78 -3.87 -9.69 17.96
C GLN A 78 -3.24 -10.80 18.83
N VAL A 79 -1.91 -10.87 18.89
CA VAL A 79 -1.16 -11.89 19.64
C VAL A 79 -1.22 -11.65 21.16
N GLY A 80 -1.50 -10.43 21.62
CA GLY A 80 -1.60 -10.08 23.04
C GLY A 80 -2.95 -10.38 23.74
N THR A 81 -3.88 -11.09 23.08
CA THR A 81 -5.25 -11.32 23.59
C THR A 81 -5.49 -12.71 24.19
N LYS A 82 -4.42 -13.49 24.45
CA LYS A 82 -4.54 -14.84 25.00
C LYS A 82 -3.88 -14.99 26.36
#